data_AF-A0A1M7IPT2-F1
#
_entry.id   AF-A0A1M7IPT2-F1
#
_cell.length_a   1.000
_cell.length_b   1.000
_cell.length_c   1.000
_cell.angle_alpha   90.00
_cell.angle_beta   90.00
_cell.angle_gamma   90.00
#
_symmetry.space_group_name_H-M   'P 1'
#
loop_
_entity.id
_entity.type
_entity.pdbx_description
1 polymer ?
#
loop_
_entity_poly.entity_id
_entity_poly.type
_entity_poly.pdbx_seq_one_letter_code
_entity_poly.pdbx_strand_id
1 'polypeptide(L)'
;MKRILLLLTALAFLACQENTRTEEKKEELKEGVEKIGQDVRETAEKAGEYMEAQRDSLRNGLEERRREIDAKMEELKKDGSEKSKKARTKLAKLRDQIDSKLSGLKNSSADAWDSTRNDIDTLMKKTDKEWKAFKADFKELFR
;
A
#
# COMPACT_ATOMS: atom_id res chain seq x y z
N MET A 1 5.36 6.74 62.20
CA MET A 1 6.80 6.92 62.56
C MET A 1 7.65 5.92 61.77
N LYS A 2 8.78 6.38 61.22
CA LYS A 2 10.03 5.66 60.81
C LYS A 2 9.88 4.41 59.91
N ARG A 3 10.21 4.46 58.61
CA ARG A 3 11.56 4.36 57.97
C ARG A 3 12.46 3.28 58.56
N ILE A 4 12.91 2.33 57.72
CA ILE A 4 14.25 1.68 57.61
C ILE A 4 14.03 0.39 56.79
N LEU A 5 14.40 0.34 55.50
CA LEU A 5 15.74 0.10 54.92
C LEU A 5 16.17 -1.38 54.93
N LEU A 6 16.38 -1.88 53.70
CA LEU A 6 17.39 -2.85 53.24
C LEU A 6 17.35 -4.29 53.76
N LEU A 7 17.41 -5.24 52.81
CA LEU A 7 18.62 -6.07 52.60
C LEU A 7 18.50 -6.91 51.31
N LEU A 8 19.39 -6.64 50.35
CA LEU A 8 19.91 -7.63 49.41
C LEU A 8 20.62 -8.74 50.21
N THR A 9 20.47 -9.99 49.76
CA THR A 9 21.34 -11.19 49.90
C THR A 9 20.42 -12.43 49.91
N ALA A 10 20.64 -13.56 49.24
CA ALA A 10 21.81 -14.09 48.57
C ALA A 10 21.37 -15.04 47.44
N LEU A 11 22.09 -14.99 46.32
CA LEU A 11 22.28 -16.14 45.44
C LEU A 11 23.11 -17.18 46.19
N ALA A 12 22.48 -18.24 46.68
CA ALA A 12 23.13 -19.48 47.03
C ALA A 12 22.08 -20.59 47.04
N PHE A 13 22.47 -21.78 46.55
CA PHE A 13 21.67 -23.00 46.37
C PHE A 13 20.95 -23.15 45.03
N LEU A 14 21.70 -22.97 43.94
CA LEU A 14 21.53 -23.78 42.73
C LEU A 14 22.63 -24.85 42.68
N ALA A 15 22.53 -25.84 43.57
CA ALA A 15 23.22 -27.12 43.42
C ALA A 15 22.59 -28.11 44.39
N CYS A 16 22.24 -29.30 43.87
CA CYS A 16 21.62 -30.44 44.56
C CYS A 16 20.10 -30.40 44.70
N GLN A 17 19.40 -30.61 43.59
CA GLN A 17 18.49 -31.76 43.55
C GLN A 17 18.51 -32.38 42.15
N GLU A 18 18.98 -33.62 42.13
CA GLU A 18 19.20 -34.47 40.97
C GLU A 18 17.86 -34.98 40.39
N ASN A 19 17.81 -35.03 39.05
CA ASN A 19 17.05 -35.97 38.22
C ASN A 19 15.58 -36.25 38.55
N THR A 20 14.68 -35.49 37.91
CA THR A 20 13.53 -35.97 37.10
C THR A 20 12.62 -34.78 36.79
N ARG A 21 12.89 -34.01 35.71
CA ARG A 21 11.93 -33.04 35.08
C ARG A 21 12.62 -32.23 33.97
N THR A 22 13.17 -32.88 32.95
CA THR A 22 13.76 -32.16 31.81
C THR A 22 13.43 -32.77 30.45
N GLU A 23 12.49 -33.70 30.36
CA GLU A 23 12.00 -34.20 29.05
C GLU A 23 10.64 -33.59 28.66
N GLU A 24 9.71 -33.34 29.60
CA GLU A 24 8.39 -32.78 29.26
C GLU A 24 8.41 -31.29 28.86
N LYS A 25 9.45 -30.52 29.21
CA LYS A 25 9.52 -29.09 28.85
C LYS A 25 10.14 -28.80 27.49
N LYS A 26 10.74 -29.79 26.81
CA LYS A 26 11.35 -29.59 25.49
C LYS A 26 10.34 -29.77 24.34
N GLU A 27 9.29 -30.57 24.53
CA GLU A 27 8.26 -30.76 23.51
C GLU A 27 7.27 -29.58 23.47
N GLU A 28 6.81 -29.07 24.62
CA GLU A 28 5.90 -27.90 24.65
C GLU A 28 6.55 -26.61 24.09
N LEU A 29 7.86 -26.44 24.25
CA LEU A 29 8.59 -25.29 23.67
C LEU A 29 8.75 -25.39 22.14
N LYS A 30 8.81 -26.61 21.59
CA LYS A 30 8.94 -26.84 20.15
C LYS A 30 7.61 -26.62 19.43
N GLU A 31 6.52 -27.13 19.98
CA GLU A 31 5.17 -26.89 19.46
C GLU A 31 4.76 -25.41 19.56
N GLY A 32 5.14 -24.73 20.65
CA GLY A 32 4.89 -23.30 20.81
C GLY A 32 5.63 -22.45 19.79
N VAL A 33 6.90 -22.74 19.50
CA VAL A 33 7.70 -22.02 18.49
C VAL A 33 7.21 -22.31 17.07
N GLU A 34 6.82 -23.55 16.76
CA GLU A 34 6.27 -23.89 15.45
C GLU A 34 4.91 -23.21 15.21
N LYS A 35 4.02 -23.17 16.20
CA LYS A 35 2.75 -22.44 16.12
C LYS A 35 2.96 -20.93 16.00
N ILE A 36 3.85 -20.34 16.81
CA ILE A 36 4.19 -18.91 16.70
C ILE A 36 4.78 -18.59 15.31
N GLY A 37 5.63 -19.48 14.77
CA GLY A 37 6.18 -19.33 13.43
C GLY A 37 5.13 -19.46 12.33
N GLN A 38 4.16 -20.38 12.48
CA GLN A 38 3.04 -20.55 11.56
C GLN A 38 2.07 -19.36 11.60
N ASP A 39 1.69 -18.88 12.78
CA ASP A 39 0.78 -17.73 12.94
C ASP A 39 1.40 -16.44 12.39
N VAL A 40 2.69 -16.21 12.65
CA VAL A 40 3.43 -15.06 12.10
C VAL A 40 3.53 -15.17 10.58
N ARG A 41 3.81 -16.36 10.05
CA ARG A 41 3.87 -16.60 8.60
C ARG A 41 2.51 -16.39 7.93
N GLU A 42 1.43 -16.93 8.49
CA GLU A 42 0.08 -16.76 7.96
C GLU A 42 -0.36 -15.29 8.02
N THR A 43 0.00 -14.57 9.08
CA THR A 43 -0.27 -13.13 9.20
C THR A 43 0.51 -12.32 8.15
N ALA A 44 1.78 -12.66 7.93
CA ALA A 44 2.61 -12.02 6.91
C ALA A 44 2.13 -12.33 5.49
N GLU A 45 1.74 -13.58 5.22
CA GLU A 45 1.15 -14.00 3.94
C GLU A 45 -0.15 -13.24 3.66
N LYS A 46 -1.08 -13.17 4.63
CA LYS A 46 -2.32 -12.38 4.51
C LYS A 46 -2.05 -10.89 4.27
N ALA A 47 -1.06 -10.32 4.96
CA ALA A 47 -0.69 -8.92 4.76
C ALA A 47 -0.10 -8.68 3.35
N GLY A 48 0.69 -9.63 2.85
CA GLY A 48 1.23 -9.64 1.48
C GLY A 48 0.11 -9.70 0.44
N GLU A 49 -0.79 -10.66 0.55
CA GLU A 49 -1.95 -10.82 -0.34
C GLU A 49 -2.84 -9.56 -0.35
N TYR A 50 -3.10 -8.97 0.83
CA TYR A 50 -3.85 -7.72 0.92
C TYR A 50 -3.15 -6.55 0.23
N MET A 51 -1.83 -6.43 0.39
CA MET A 51 -1.05 -5.39 -0.29
C MET A 51 -1.06 -5.60 -1.81
N GLU A 52 -0.90 -6.82 -2.28
CA GLU A 52 -0.97 -7.17 -3.71
C GLU A 52 -2.36 -6.87 -4.31
N ALA A 53 -3.44 -7.27 -3.63
CA ALA A 53 -4.79 -6.97 -4.07
C ALA A 53 -5.05 -5.45 -4.20
N GLN A 54 -4.54 -4.66 -3.26
CA GLN A 54 -4.63 -3.20 -3.35
C GLN A 54 -3.76 -2.62 -4.47
N ARG A 55 -2.55 -3.13 -4.68
CA ARG A 55 -1.69 -2.74 -5.81
C ARG A 55 -2.40 -3.00 -7.13
N ASP A 56 -3.02 -4.16 -7.26
CA ASP A 56 -3.78 -4.55 -8.45
C ASP A 56 -4.99 -3.65 -8.66
N SER A 57 -5.74 -3.34 -7.60
CA SER A 57 -6.85 -2.38 -7.67
C SER A 57 -6.39 -0.99 -8.11
N LEU A 58 -5.29 -0.46 -7.57
CA LEU A 58 -4.75 0.84 -7.95
C LEU A 58 -4.23 0.84 -9.39
N ARG A 59 -3.53 -0.22 -9.80
CA ARG A 59 -3.06 -0.41 -11.17
C ARG A 59 -4.23 -0.40 -12.15
N ASN A 60 -5.26 -1.19 -11.88
CA ASN A 60 -6.43 -1.29 -12.74
C ASN A 60 -7.16 0.06 -12.85
N GLY A 61 -7.35 0.77 -11.73
CA GLY A 61 -8.00 2.09 -11.75
C GLY A 61 -7.19 3.15 -12.51
N LEU A 62 -5.86 3.14 -12.39
CA LEU A 62 -4.98 4.03 -13.16
C LEU A 62 -5.00 3.67 -14.66
N GLU A 63 -4.94 2.39 -15.01
CA GLU A 63 -5.01 1.93 -16.40
C GLU A 63 -6.35 2.26 -17.06
N GLU A 64 -7.46 2.06 -16.35
CA GLU A 64 -8.79 2.44 -16.82
C GLU A 64 -8.85 3.93 -17.11
N ARG A 65 -8.41 4.76 -16.15
CA ARG A 65 -8.40 6.21 -16.35
C ARG A 65 -7.53 6.64 -17.52
N ARG A 66 -6.36 6.02 -17.68
CA ARG A 66 -5.46 6.25 -18.82
C ARG A 66 -6.17 5.96 -20.14
N ARG A 67 -6.87 4.81 -20.24
CA ARG A 67 -7.64 4.43 -21.43
C ARG A 67 -8.77 5.41 -21.73
N GLU A 68 -9.50 5.88 -20.71
CA GLU A 68 -10.52 6.92 -20.89
C GLU A 68 -9.94 8.21 -21.48
N ILE A 69 -8.79 8.63 -20.96
CA ILE A 69 -8.08 9.83 -21.43
C ILE A 69 -7.62 9.64 -22.88
N ASP A 70 -7.00 8.50 -23.21
CA ASP A 70 -6.56 8.18 -24.57
C ASP A 70 -7.75 8.18 -25.56
N ALA A 71 -8.87 7.55 -25.20
CA ALA A 71 -10.07 7.55 -26.01
C ALA A 71 -10.59 8.97 -26.27
N LYS A 72 -10.63 9.82 -25.24
CA LYS A 72 -11.04 11.23 -25.42
C LYS A 72 -10.05 12.03 -26.24
N MET A 73 -8.76 11.81 -26.10
CA MET A 73 -7.77 12.48 -26.96
C MET A 73 -7.95 12.12 -28.44
N GLU A 74 -8.29 10.87 -28.76
CA GLU A 74 -8.56 10.44 -30.13
C GLU A 74 -9.90 10.95 -30.69
N GLU A 75 -10.94 11.04 -29.86
CA GLU A 75 -12.19 11.71 -30.25
C GLU A 75 -11.94 13.19 -30.62
N LEU A 76 -11.26 13.92 -29.73
CA LEU A 76 -10.96 15.34 -29.91
C LEU A 76 -10.12 15.59 -31.16
N LYS A 77 -9.21 14.67 -31.50
CA LYS A 77 -8.35 14.77 -32.69
C LYS A 77 -9.16 14.97 -33.99
N LYS A 78 -10.40 14.48 -34.04
CA LYS A 78 -11.31 14.60 -35.18
C LYS A 78 -11.85 16.03 -35.37
N ASP A 79 -12.02 16.79 -34.29
CA ASP A 79 -12.58 18.15 -34.31
C ASP A 79 -11.56 19.20 -34.80
N GLY A 80 -10.25 18.96 -34.61
CA GLY A 80 -9.18 19.80 -35.17
C GLY A 80 -9.11 21.26 -34.69
N SER A 81 -10.12 21.75 -33.95
CA SER A 81 -10.19 23.13 -33.47
C SER A 81 -9.08 23.45 -32.46
N GLU A 82 -8.76 24.74 -32.30
CA GLU A 82 -7.83 25.18 -31.25
C GLU A 82 -8.30 24.80 -29.84
N LYS A 83 -9.63 24.75 -29.64
CA LYS A 83 -10.21 24.32 -28.37
C LYS A 83 -9.92 22.83 -28.13
N SER A 84 -10.12 21.99 -29.15
CA SER A 84 -9.77 20.57 -29.11
C SER A 84 -8.26 20.35 -28.90
N LYS A 85 -7.38 21.10 -29.59
CA LYS A 85 -5.93 21.00 -29.39
C LYS A 85 -5.54 21.32 -27.95
N LYS A 86 -6.08 22.40 -27.38
CA LYS A 86 -5.87 22.78 -25.96
C LYS A 86 -6.37 21.69 -25.00
N ALA A 87 -7.55 21.13 -25.27
CA ALA A 87 -8.11 20.01 -24.52
C ALA A 87 -7.18 18.80 -24.51
N ARG A 88 -6.71 18.38 -25.69
CA ARG A 88 -5.77 17.25 -25.84
C ARG A 88 -4.46 17.48 -25.10
N THR A 89 -3.91 18.69 -25.12
CA THR A 89 -2.70 19.02 -24.36
C THR A 89 -2.89 18.90 -22.85
N LYS A 90 -4.05 19.33 -22.31
CA LYS A 90 -4.36 19.16 -20.88
C LYS A 90 -4.49 17.67 -20.52
N LEU A 91 -5.21 16.91 -21.35
CA LEU A 91 -5.40 15.47 -21.18
C LEU A 91 -4.08 14.69 -21.26
N ALA A 92 -3.19 15.04 -22.19
CA ALA A 92 -1.87 14.42 -22.31
C ALA A 92 -1.05 14.58 -21.02
N LYS A 93 -1.03 15.78 -20.42
CA LYS A 93 -0.34 16.01 -19.14
C LYS A 93 -0.89 15.13 -18.00
N LEU A 94 -2.21 14.93 -17.98
CA LEU A 94 -2.86 14.08 -16.99
C LEU A 94 -2.50 12.60 -17.20
N ARG A 95 -2.49 12.16 -18.47
CA ARG A 95 -2.03 10.82 -18.86
C ARG A 95 -0.57 10.58 -18.45
N ASP A 96 0.32 11.55 -18.66
CA ASP A 96 1.73 11.44 -18.25
C ASP A 96 1.89 11.31 -16.73
N GLN A 97 1.07 12.02 -15.95
CA GLN A 97 1.04 11.88 -14.49
C GLN A 97 0.59 10.47 -14.06
N ILE A 98 -0.41 9.91 -14.75
CA ILE A 98 -0.87 8.53 -14.52
C ILE A 98 0.22 7.52 -14.90
N ASP A 99 0.88 7.70 -16.05
CA ASP A 99 1.98 6.84 -16.50
C ASP A 99 3.15 6.85 -15.47
N SER A 100 3.46 8.02 -14.92
CA SER A 100 4.45 8.16 -13.84
C SER A 100 4.04 7.40 -12.58
N LYS A 101 2.77 7.49 -12.16
CA LYS A 101 2.28 6.77 -10.98
C LYS A 101 2.14 5.25 -11.20
N LEU A 102 1.80 4.79 -12.39
CA LEU A 102 1.85 3.36 -12.76
C LEU A 102 3.27 2.82 -12.63
N SER A 103 4.27 3.56 -13.12
CA SER A 103 5.68 3.20 -12.96
C SER A 103 6.11 3.20 -11.49
N GLY A 104 5.71 4.23 -10.72
CA GLY A 104 5.97 4.31 -9.29
C GLY A 104 5.37 3.14 -8.50
N LEU A 105 4.13 2.78 -8.81
CA LEU A 105 3.44 1.64 -8.20
C LEU A 105 4.18 0.33 -8.45
N LYS A 106 4.57 0.07 -9.71
CA LYS A 106 5.31 -1.13 -10.10
C LYS A 106 6.64 -1.28 -9.36
N ASN A 107 7.33 -0.15 -9.12
CA ASN A 107 8.66 -0.14 -8.51
C ASN A 107 8.65 0.09 -6.99
N SER A 108 7.47 0.27 -6.38
CA SER A 108 7.37 0.57 -4.95
C SER A 108 7.68 -0.66 -4.09
N SER A 109 8.50 -0.49 -3.06
CA SER A 109 8.73 -1.50 -2.01
C SER A 109 7.58 -1.55 -1.00
N ALA A 110 7.60 -2.54 -0.10
CA ALA A 110 6.67 -2.58 1.03
C ALA A 110 6.82 -1.34 1.93
N ASP A 111 8.05 -0.91 2.21
CA ASP A 111 8.32 0.28 3.04
C ASP A 111 7.81 1.59 2.41
N ALA A 112 7.76 1.67 1.08
CA ALA A 112 7.27 2.83 0.34
C ALA A 112 5.76 2.76 0.03
N TRP A 113 5.07 1.71 0.47
CA TRP A 113 3.69 1.41 0.07
C TRP A 113 2.71 2.52 0.43
N ASP A 114 2.69 2.94 1.70
CA ASP A 114 1.71 3.93 2.17
C ASP A 114 1.87 5.28 1.47
N SER A 115 3.12 5.72 1.28
CA SER A 115 3.43 6.93 0.53
C SER A 115 2.95 6.82 -0.93
N THR A 116 3.28 5.70 -1.60
CA THR A 116 2.88 5.44 -2.99
C THR A 116 1.37 5.42 -3.14
N ARG A 117 0.65 4.76 -2.22
CA ARG A 117 -0.81 4.69 -2.20
C ARG A 117 -1.42 6.08 -2.04
N ASN A 118 -0.95 6.88 -1.07
CA ASN A 118 -1.48 8.21 -0.82
C ASN A 118 -1.25 9.16 -2.00
N ASP A 119 -0.10 9.05 -2.65
CA ASP A 119 0.22 9.79 -3.86
C ASP A 119 -0.73 9.45 -5.03
N ILE A 120 -1.04 8.17 -5.20
CA ILE A 120 -1.99 7.70 -6.22
C ILE A 120 -3.40 8.17 -5.91
N ASP A 121 -3.87 8.03 -4.66
CA ASP A 121 -5.19 8.49 -4.25
C ASP A 121 -5.36 10.01 -4.45
N THR A 122 -4.32 10.78 -4.10
CA THR A 122 -4.28 12.23 -4.33
C THR A 122 -4.36 12.55 -5.82
N LEU A 123 -3.60 11.84 -6.66
CA LEU A 123 -3.68 12.00 -8.11
C LEU A 123 -5.07 11.66 -8.62
N MET A 124 -5.67 10.53 -8.23
CA MET A 124 -6.99 10.11 -8.71
C MET A 124 -8.07 11.14 -8.36
N LYS A 125 -8.06 11.68 -7.13
CA LYS A 125 -8.95 12.77 -6.72
C LYS A 125 -8.74 14.04 -7.55
N LYS A 126 -7.49 14.37 -7.89
CA LYS A 126 -7.16 15.50 -8.77
C LYS A 126 -7.66 15.23 -10.19
N THR A 127 -7.40 14.06 -10.74
CA THR A 127 -7.88 13.60 -12.05
C THR A 127 -9.41 13.70 -12.12
N ASP A 128 -10.14 13.30 -11.10
CA ASP A 128 -11.61 13.44 -11.07
C ASP A 128 -12.07 14.89 -11.13
N LYS A 129 -11.40 15.78 -10.41
CA LYS A 129 -11.69 17.23 -10.46
C LYS A 129 -11.37 17.80 -11.83
N GLU A 130 -10.20 17.49 -12.37
CA GLU A 130 -9.78 17.95 -13.70
C GLU A 130 -10.68 17.37 -14.79
N TRP A 131 -11.16 16.14 -14.66
CA TRP A 131 -12.10 15.52 -15.59
C TRP A 131 -13.48 16.17 -15.55
N LYS A 132 -13.98 16.50 -14.36
CA LYS A 132 -15.23 17.27 -14.20
C LYS A 132 -15.09 18.67 -14.80
N ALA A 133 -13.99 19.36 -14.51
CA ALA A 133 -13.69 20.67 -15.09
C ALA A 133 -13.55 20.58 -16.62
N PHE A 134 -12.89 19.54 -17.12
CA PHE A 134 -12.76 19.26 -18.54
C PHE A 134 -14.13 19.10 -19.22
N LYS A 135 -15.01 18.28 -18.64
CA LYS A 135 -16.38 18.11 -19.14
C LYS A 135 -17.17 19.43 -19.14
N ALA A 136 -16.92 20.33 -18.19
CA ALA A 136 -17.55 21.64 -18.14
C ALA A 136 -16.97 22.60 -19.21
N ASP A 137 -15.64 22.76 -19.24
CA ASP A 137 -14.91 23.64 -20.17
C ASP A 137 -15.17 23.27 -21.64
N PHE A 138 -15.31 21.97 -21.90
CA PHE A 138 -15.43 21.40 -23.23
C PHE A 138 -16.79 20.75 -23.49
N LYS A 139 -17.85 21.15 -22.76
CA LYS A 139 -19.20 20.55 -22.86
C LYS A 139 -19.73 20.43 -24.29
N GLU A 140 -19.38 21.37 -25.17
CA GLU A 140 -19.76 21.34 -26.58
C GLU A 140 -19.02 20.28 -27.42
N LEU A 141 -17.83 19.85 -26.99
CA LEU A 141 -17.07 18.74 -27.59
C LEU A 141 -17.58 17.36 -27.14
N PHE A 142 -18.57 17.33 -26.24
CA PHE A 142 -19.19 16.11 -25.70
C PHE A 142 -20.64 15.90 -26.17
N ARG A 143 -21.10 16.69 -27.15
CA ARG A 143 -22.45 16.55 -27.75
C ARG A 143 -22.46 15.58 -28.91
#